data_AF-A0A928FJN9-F1
#
_entry.id   AF-A0A928FJN9-F1
#
_cell.length_a   1.000
_cell.length_b   1.000
_cell.length_c   1.000
_cell.angle_alpha   90.00
_cell.angle_beta   90.00
_cell.angle_gamma   90.00
#
_symmetry.space_group_name_H-M   'P 1'
#
loop_
_entity.id
_entity.type
_entity.pdbx_description
1 polymer ?
#
loop_
_entity_poly.entity_id
_entity_poly.type
_entity_poly.pdbx_seq_one_letter_code
_entity_poly.pdbx_strand_id
1 'polypeptide(L)'
;MMADNEKKVSEEKSKKAAPKKNKVGFFGRIKKFFKDYKSELGKVVWLSPKTTFQYTGLVLVVMVIVSAFIGCLDVVFVQLLDLLSKLV
;
A
#
# COMPACT_ATOMS: atom_id res chain seq x y z
N MET A 1 -63.85 12.67 21.22
CA MET A 1 -62.73 12.16 22.04
C MET A 1 -61.66 11.70 21.08
N MET A 2 -60.85 12.55 20.43
CA MET A 2 -59.95 13.58 20.98
C MET A 2 -59.11 13.04 22.15
N ALA A 3 -57.96 12.47 21.80
CA ALA A 3 -56.82 12.24 22.68
C ALA A 3 -55.53 12.22 21.85
N ASP A 4 -55.02 13.42 21.56
CA ASP A 4 -53.64 13.81 21.83
C ASP A 4 -52.50 12.88 21.34
N ASN A 5 -52.08 13.03 20.08
CA ASN A 5 -50.65 12.99 19.73
C ASN A 5 -50.37 13.87 18.49
N GLU A 6 -50.95 15.06 18.53
CA GLU A 6 -50.75 16.16 17.57
C GLU A 6 -49.39 16.87 17.78
N LYS A 7 -48.56 16.39 18.72
CA LYS A 7 -47.33 17.07 19.18
C LYS A 7 -46.03 16.60 18.52
N LYS A 8 -46.08 15.71 17.53
CA LYS A 8 -44.90 15.19 16.82
C LYS A 8 -44.83 15.58 15.33
N VAL A 9 -45.80 16.35 14.83
CA VAL A 9 -45.94 16.64 13.39
C VAL A 9 -45.48 18.05 12.98
N SER A 10 -45.08 18.95 13.89
CA SER A 10 -44.98 20.37 13.51
C SER A 10 -43.84 21.24 14.07
N GLU A 11 -42.72 20.69 14.53
CA GLU A 11 -41.52 21.51 14.78
C GLU A 11 -40.30 21.09 13.94
N GLU A 12 -39.92 22.01 13.06
CA GLU A 12 -38.64 22.16 12.35
C GLU A 12 -38.29 21.24 11.18
N LYS A 13 -39.16 21.36 10.18
CA LYS A 13 -38.75 21.63 8.79
C LYS A 13 -37.88 22.92 8.69
N SER A 14 -36.63 22.91 9.16
CA SER A 14 -35.59 23.90 8.77
C SER A 14 -34.22 23.42 9.27
N LYS A 15 -33.46 22.64 8.51
CA LYS A 15 -32.51 23.19 7.54
C LYS A 15 -32.24 22.15 6.46
N LYS A 16 -32.87 22.37 5.30
CA LYS A 16 -32.25 22.05 4.02
C LYS A 16 -30.89 22.73 3.98
N ALA A 17 -29.82 22.02 4.34
CA ALA A 17 -28.48 22.42 3.96
C ALA A 17 -28.32 21.97 2.51
N ALA A 18 -28.46 22.94 1.60
CA ALA A 18 -28.16 22.86 0.19
C ALA A 18 -26.90 22.01 -0.10
N PRO A 19 -26.81 21.37 -1.28
CA PRO A 19 -25.64 20.62 -1.66
C PRO A 19 -24.47 21.59 -1.62
N LYS A 20 -23.57 21.44 -0.65
CA LYS A 20 -22.28 22.12 -0.70
C LYS A 20 -21.55 21.50 -1.87
N LYS A 21 -21.74 22.11 -3.06
CA LYS A 21 -20.76 22.16 -4.15
C LYS A 21 -19.50 22.80 -3.55
N ASN A 22 -18.82 22.06 -2.69
CA ASN A 22 -17.42 22.31 -2.41
C ASN A 22 -16.79 22.12 -3.78
N LYS A 23 -16.37 23.23 -4.40
CA LYS A 23 -15.53 23.23 -5.59
C LYS A 23 -14.56 22.08 -5.39
N VAL A 24 -14.61 21.07 -6.25
CA VAL A 24 -13.72 19.92 -6.21
C VAL A 24 -12.30 20.49 -6.16
N GLY A 25 -11.74 20.58 -4.96
CA GLY A 25 -10.34 20.95 -4.77
C GLY A 25 -9.51 19.94 -5.55
N PHE A 26 -8.30 20.34 -5.92
CA PHE A 26 -7.32 19.45 -6.56
C PHE A 26 -7.31 18.06 -5.89
N PHE A 27 -7.38 18.02 -4.56
CA PHE A 27 -7.50 16.82 -3.74
C PHE A 27 -8.75 15.94 -3.98
N GLY A 28 -9.92 16.55 -4.23
CA GLY A 28 -11.15 15.83 -4.57
C GLY A 28 -11.10 15.21 -5.97
N ARG A 29 -10.38 15.86 -6.90
CA ARG A 29 -10.14 15.32 -8.24
C ARG A 29 -9.15 14.14 -8.18
N ILE A 30 -8.07 14.28 -7.42
CA ILE A 30 -7.06 13.22 -7.18
C ILE A 30 -7.69 12.00 -6.50
N LYS A 31 -8.55 12.21 -5.48
CA LYS A 31 -9.25 11.10 -4.83
C LYS A 31 -10.16 10.34 -5.80
N LYS A 32 -10.79 11.05 -6.73
CA LYS A 32 -11.60 10.42 -7.79
C LYS A 32 -10.72 9.63 -8.76
N PHE A 33 -9.63 10.23 -9.25
CA PHE A 33 -8.64 9.56 -10.08
C PHE A 33 -8.08 8.31 -9.41
N PHE A 34 -7.59 8.37 -8.17
CA PHE A 34 -7.08 7.20 -7.43
C PHE A 34 -8.12 6.10 -7.25
N LYS A 35 -9.39 6.47 -7.06
CA LYS A 35 -10.48 5.49 -6.96
C LYS A 35 -10.71 4.79 -8.29
N ASP A 36 -10.70 5.54 -9.40
CA ASP A 36 -10.88 5.02 -10.75
C ASP A 36 -9.67 4.15 -11.15
N TYR A 37 -8.43 4.60 -10.87
CA TYR A 37 -7.20 3.80 -11.04
C TYR A 37 -7.21 2.53 -10.20
N LYS A 38 -7.60 2.59 -8.92
CA LYS A 38 -7.72 1.40 -8.07
C LYS A 38 -8.74 0.40 -8.60
N SER A 39 -9.83 0.89 -9.20
CA SER A 39 -10.86 0.04 -9.82
C SER A 39 -10.38 -0.62 -11.12
N GLU A 40 -9.47 0.00 -11.85
CA GLU A 40 -8.83 -0.59 -13.04
C GLU A 40 -7.68 -1.53 -12.69
N LEU A 41 -6.90 -1.20 -11.65
CA LEU A 41 -5.88 -2.09 -11.09
C LEU A 41 -6.48 -3.38 -10.51
N GLY A 42 -7.76 -3.37 -10.11
CA GLY A 42 -8.49 -4.57 -9.72
C GLY A 42 -8.91 -5.47 -10.90
N LYS A 43 -8.87 -4.98 -12.16
CA LYS A 43 -9.08 -5.79 -13.37
C LYS A 43 -7.79 -6.45 -13.85
N VAL A 44 -6.64 -5.91 -13.46
CA VAL A 44 -5.37 -6.63 -13.57
C VAL A 44 -5.46 -7.76 -12.55
N VAL A 45 -5.63 -9.00 -13.03
CA VAL A 45 -5.50 -10.20 -12.21
C VAL A 45 -4.05 -10.26 -11.75
N TRP A 46 -3.75 -9.52 -10.69
CA TRP A 46 -2.56 -9.79 -9.91
C TRP A 46 -2.80 -11.16 -9.28
N LEU A 47 -1.90 -12.06 -9.66
CA LEU A 47 -1.70 -13.36 -9.04
C LEU A 47 -2.00 -13.24 -7.54
N SER A 48 -2.80 -14.16 -7.01
CA SER A 48 -3.29 -14.15 -5.62
C SER A 48 -2.24 -13.57 -4.67
N PRO A 49 -2.52 -12.45 -3.96
CA PRO A 49 -1.50 -11.70 -3.23
C PRO A 49 -0.75 -12.57 -2.21
N LYS A 50 -1.40 -13.62 -1.70
CA LYS A 50 -0.81 -14.62 -0.80
C LYS A 50 0.39 -15.33 -1.41
N THR A 51 0.29 -15.69 -2.68
CA THR A 51 1.32 -16.39 -3.43
C THR A 51 2.51 -15.47 -3.73
N THR A 52 2.24 -14.21 -4.07
CA THR A 52 3.28 -13.20 -4.27
C THR A 52 4.10 -12.98 -3.00
N PHE A 53 3.46 -12.84 -1.83
CA PHE A 53 4.20 -12.65 -0.57
C PHE A 53 5.07 -13.85 -0.20
N GLN A 54 4.64 -15.08 -0.46
CA GLN A 54 5.44 -16.28 -0.21
C GLN A 54 6.69 -16.31 -1.09
N TYR A 55 6.57 -16.00 -2.38
CA TYR A 55 7.72 -15.93 -3.28
C TYR A 55 8.63 -14.74 -2.97
N THR A 56 8.09 -13.57 -2.63
CA THR A 56 8.90 -12.43 -2.18
C THR A 56 9.68 -12.75 -0.90
N GLY A 57 9.05 -13.45 0.05
CA GLY A 57 9.73 -13.93 1.25
C GLY A 57 10.85 -14.91 0.94
N LEU A 58 10.61 -15.87 0.04
CA LEU A 58 11.65 -16.81 -0.42
C LEU A 58 12.82 -16.09 -1.09
N VAL A 59 12.55 -15.12 -1.97
CA VAL A 59 13.59 -14.33 -2.65
C VAL A 59 14.44 -13.57 -1.63
N LEU A 60 13.83 -12.96 -0.61
CA LEU A 60 14.58 -12.28 0.46
C LEU A 60 15.54 -13.24 1.17
N VAL A 61 15.09 -14.46 1.51
CA VAL A 61 15.93 -15.46 2.16
C VAL A 61 17.09 -15.88 1.26
N VAL A 62 16.82 -16.18 -0.01
CA VAL A 62 17.86 -16.56 -0.99
C VAL A 62 18.87 -15.43 -1.17
N MET A 63 18.42 -14.18 -1.22
CA MET A 63 19.29 -13.02 -1.38
C MET A 63 20.24 -12.86 -0.19
N VAL A 64 19.77 -13.10 1.04
CA VAL A 64 20.63 -13.12 2.24
C VAL A 64 21.68 -14.23 2.14
N ILE A 65 21.28 -15.45 1.78
CA ILE A 65 22.20 -16.59 1.65
C ILE A 65 23.28 -16.31 0.60
N VAL A 66 22.88 -15.85 -0.59
CA VAL A 66 23.80 -15.54 -1.68
C VAL A 66 24.74 -14.41 -1.30
N SER A 67 24.23 -13.35 -0.63
CA SER A 67 25.07 -12.24 -0.15
C SER A 67 26.12 -12.70 0.85
N ALA A 68 25.77 -13.60 1.77
CA ALA A 68 26.70 -14.16 2.74
C ALA A 68 27.74 -15.07 2.08
N PHE A 69 27.33 -15.87 1.09
CA PHE A 69 28.23 -16.74 0.34
C PHE A 69 29.26 -15.95 -0.47
N ILE A 70 28.81 -14.95 -1.23
CA ILE A 70 29.71 -14.08 -2.01
C ILE A 70 30.63 -13.30 -1.07
N GLY A 71 30.10 -12.71 0.02
CA GLY A 71 30.93 -12.00 0.99
C GLY A 71 31.98 -12.89 1.67
N CYS A 72 31.65 -14.17 1.94
CA CYS A 72 32.61 -15.13 2.46
C CYS A 72 33.73 -15.41 1.44
N LEU A 73 33.36 -15.62 0.17
CA LEU A 73 34.34 -15.80 -0.91
C LEU A 73 35.24 -14.57 -1.07
N ASP A 74 34.67 -13.36 -1.04
CA ASP A 74 35.44 -12.12 -1.12
C ASP A 74 36.51 -12.03 -0.01
N VAL A 75 36.16 -12.39 1.23
CA VAL A 75 37.12 -12.42 2.36
C VAL A 75 38.23 -13.45 2.13
N VAL A 76 37.89 -14.65 1.64
CA VAL A 76 38.87 -15.69 1.34
C VAL A 76 39.84 -15.23 0.25
N PHE A 77 39.33 -14.60 -0.81
CA PHE A 77 40.16 -14.05 -1.88
C PHE A 77 41.08 -12.95 -1.38
N VAL A 78 40.59 -12.04 -0.53
CA VAL A 78 41.42 -10.98 0.07
C VAL A 78 42.56 -11.59 0.89
N GLN A 79 42.28 -12.58 1.74
CA GLN A 79 43.32 -13.25 2.53
C GLN A 79 44.36 -13.95 1.65
N LEU A 80 43.93 -14.57 0.55
CA LEU A 80 44.83 -15.25 -0.38
C LEU A 80 45.73 -14.25 -1.15
N LEU A 81 45.16 -13.12 -1.58
CA LEU A 81 45.89 -12.04 -2.24
C LEU A 81 46.88 -11.36 -1.28
N ASP A 82 46.49 -11.13 -0.03
CA ASP A 82 47.37 -10.57 1.00
C ASP A 82 48.60 -11.45 1.26
N LEU A 83 48.43 -12.78 1.26
CA LEU A 83 49.54 -13.73 1.40
C LEU A 83 50.48 -13.70 0.20
N LEU A 84 49.93 -13.62 -1.02
CA LEU A 84 50.73 -13.46 -2.24
C LEU A 84 51.49 -12.13 -2.26
N SER A 85 50.83 -11.02 -1.89
CA SER A 85 51.44 -9.69 -1.85
C SER A 85 52.52 -9.55 -0.77
N LYS A 86 52.51 -10.39 0.27
CA LYS A 86 53.57 -10.45 1.27
C LYS A 86 54.78 -11.29 0.83
N LEU A 87 54.57 -12.18 -0.15
CA LEU A 87 55.58 -13.11 -0.65
C LEU A 87 56.33 -12.55 -1.87
N VAL A 88 55.62 -11.79 -2.73
CA VAL A 88 56.18 -10.95 -3.80
C VAL A 88 56.77 -9.66 -3.23
#